data_AF-A0A8S3WHK2-F1
#
_entry.id   AF-A0A8S3WHK2-F1
#
_cell.length_a   1.000
_cell.length_b   1.000
_cell.length_c   1.000
_cell.angle_alpha   90.00
_cell.angle_beta   90.00
_cell.angle_gamma   90.00
#
_symmetry.space_group_name_H-M   'P 1'
#
loop_
_entity.id
_entity.type
_entity.pdbx_description
1 polymer ?
#
loop_
_entity_poly.entity_id
_entity_poly.type
_entity_poly.pdbx_seq_one_letter_code
_entity_poly.pdbx_strand_id
1 'polypeptide(L)'
;MHQCAACHSTVDDYDFLECCTCLRFYHGQCVGVSPTEFERLSSDTKMSWICPEFRSKKPHGDNSNTPVRLSTPTSSSHADYNVTSRRGKQERPNKRPQSLP
;
A
#
# COMPACT_ATOMS: atom_id res chain seq x y z
N MET A 1 -23.79 -12.78 -13.63
CA MET A 1 -22.35 -12.83 -13.99
C MET A 1 -21.65 -11.64 -13.38
N HIS A 2 -20.82 -11.89 -12.37
CA HIS A 2 -19.98 -10.86 -11.75
C HIS A 2 -18.59 -10.85 -12.41
N GLN A 3 -17.89 -9.71 -12.36
CA GLN A 3 -16.54 -9.58 -12.90
C GLN A 3 -15.55 -9.38 -11.76
N CYS A 4 -14.44 -10.12 -11.80
CA CYS A 4 -13.39 -10.04 -10.79
C CYS A 4 -12.67 -8.70 -10.90
N ALA A 5 -12.60 -7.95 -9.80
CA ALA A 5 -11.92 -6.66 -9.78
C ALA A 5 -10.38 -6.76 -9.84
N ALA A 6 -9.80 -7.96 -9.73
CA ALA A 6 -8.35 -8.16 -9.82
C ALA A 6 -7.88 -8.60 -11.22
N CYS A 7 -8.53 -9.61 -11.81
CA CYS A 7 -8.14 -10.15 -13.12
C CYS A 7 -9.06 -9.73 -14.28
N HIS A 8 -10.18 -9.07 -13.98
CA HIS A 8 -11.19 -8.65 -14.95
C HIS A 8 -11.89 -9.80 -15.71
N SER A 9 -11.69 -11.05 -15.29
CA SER A 9 -12.42 -12.21 -15.81
C SER A 9 -13.76 -12.37 -15.09
N THR A 10 -14.69 -13.08 -15.73
CA THR A 10 -15.97 -13.49 -15.14
C THR A 10 -15.74 -14.38 -13.91
N VAL A 11 -16.60 -14.19 -12.92
CA VAL A 11 -16.63 -14.98 -11.68
C VAL A 11 -17.85 -15.88 -11.73
N ASP A 12 -17.63 -17.17 -11.50
CA ASP A 12 -18.70 -18.17 -11.37
C ASP A 12 -19.44 -17.97 -10.04
N ASP A 13 -20.72 -18.32 -10.01
CA ASP A 13 -21.65 -17.92 -8.94
C ASP A 13 -21.38 -18.59 -7.57
N TYR A 14 -20.44 -19.54 -7.47
CA TYR A 14 -20.25 -20.36 -6.26
C TYR A 14 -18.97 -20.09 -5.46
N ASP A 15 -17.89 -19.61 -6.07
CA ASP A 15 -16.56 -19.51 -5.44
C ASP A 15 -15.95 -18.10 -5.53
N PHE A 16 -16.67 -17.13 -4.95
CA PHE A 16 -16.24 -15.74 -4.92
C PHE A 16 -16.25 -15.13 -3.53
N LEU A 17 -15.43 -14.08 -3.36
CA LEU A 17 -15.45 -13.23 -2.19
C LEU A 17 -15.93 -11.83 -2.58
N GLU A 18 -16.86 -11.30 -1.80
CA GLU A 18 -17.36 -9.94 -1.94
C GLU A 18 -16.79 -9.08 -0.83
N CYS A 19 -16.18 -7.94 -1.19
CA CYS A 19 -15.66 -7.03 -0.19
C CYS A 19 -16.78 -6.26 0.49
N CYS A 20 -16.89 -6.36 1.81
CA CYS A 20 -17.91 -5.63 2.59
C CYS A 20 -17.74 -4.08 2.58
N THR A 21 -16.62 -3.56 2.06
CA THR A 21 -16.33 -2.12 2.00
C THR A 21 -16.60 -1.53 0.62
N CYS A 22 -16.13 -2.18 -0.45
CA CYS A 22 -16.27 -1.66 -1.82
C CYS A 22 -17.26 -2.43 -2.69
N LEU A 23 -17.84 -3.52 -2.17
CA LEU A 23 -18.86 -4.35 -2.82
C LEU A 23 -18.39 -4.96 -4.16
N ARG A 24 -17.07 -5.09 -4.34
CA ARG A 24 -16.47 -5.71 -5.53
C ARG A 24 -16.25 -7.19 -5.30
N PHE A 25 -16.36 -7.94 -6.39
CA PHE A 25 -16.22 -9.39 -6.44
C PHE A 25 -14.79 -9.80 -6.82
N TYR A 26 -14.31 -10.88 -6.21
CA TYR A 26 -12.97 -11.42 -6.43
C TYR A 26 -13.02 -12.94 -6.49
N HIS A 27 -12.27 -13.54 -7.42
CA HIS A 27 -11.91 -14.95 -7.31
C HIS A 27 -11.04 -15.16 -6.07
N GLY A 28 -11.24 -16.26 -5.34
CA GLY A 28 -10.39 -16.63 -4.21
C GLY A 28 -8.90 -16.64 -4.58
N GLN A 29 -8.56 -17.24 -5.73
CA GLN A 29 -7.18 -17.32 -6.23
C GLN A 29 -6.54 -15.93 -6.45
N CYS A 30 -7.31 -14.94 -6.93
CA CYS A 30 -6.80 -13.59 -7.18
C CYS A 30 -6.45 -12.83 -5.88
N VAL A 31 -6.99 -13.28 -4.75
CA VAL A 31 -6.75 -12.67 -3.42
C VAL A 31 -5.99 -13.60 -2.48
N GLY A 32 -5.38 -14.66 -3.02
CA GLY A 32 -4.54 -15.59 -2.25
C GLY A 32 -5.32 -16.55 -1.36
N VAL A 33 -6.62 -16.74 -1.60
CA VAL A 33 -7.45 -17.72 -0.89
C VAL A 33 -7.53 -18.99 -1.74
N SER A 34 -6.93 -20.07 -1.24
CA SER A 34 -7.03 -21.36 -1.91
C SER A 34 -8.46 -21.95 -1.79
N PRO A 35 -8.90 -22.85 -2.69
CA PRO A 35 -10.23 -23.46 -2.60
C PRO A 35 -10.49 -24.15 -1.25
N THR A 36 -9.48 -24.85 -0.72
CA THR A 36 -9.55 -25.51 0.60
C THR A 36 -9.69 -24.51 1.75
N GLU A 37 -9.08 -23.34 1.64
CA GLU A 37 -9.27 -22.25 2.60
C GLU A 37 -10.66 -21.64 2.48
N PHE A 38 -11.15 -21.46 1.25
CA PHE A 38 -12.48 -20.91 1.00
C PHE A 38 -13.58 -21.79 1.58
N GLU A 39 -13.45 -23.11 1.52
CA GLU A 39 -14.35 -24.07 2.17
C GLU A 39 -14.32 -23.99 3.70
N ARG A 40 -13.15 -23.65 4.27
CA ARG A 40 -12.97 -23.49 5.72
C ARG A 40 -13.50 -22.18 6.27
N LEU A 41 -13.70 -21.17 5.42
CA LEU A 41 -14.26 -19.89 5.85
C LEU A 41 -15.73 -20.06 6.22
N SER A 42 -16.10 -19.61 7.42
CA SER A 42 -17.51 -19.52 7.81
C SER A 42 -18.24 -18.45 6.98
N SER A 43 -19.56 -18.58 6.87
CA SER A 43 -20.38 -17.59 6.16
C SER A 43 -20.20 -16.18 6.72
N ASP A 44 -20.08 -16.04 8.04
CA ASP A 44 -19.81 -14.76 8.70
C ASP A 44 -18.47 -14.14 8.27
N THR A 45 -17.41 -14.95 8.17
CA THR A 45 -16.11 -14.47 7.68
C THR A 45 -16.16 -14.09 6.20
N LYS A 46 -16.93 -14.82 5.38
CA LYS A 46 -17.13 -14.47 3.97
C LYS A 46 -17.88 -13.14 3.83
N MET A 47 -18.92 -12.90 4.63
CA MET A 47 -19.71 -11.67 4.61
C MET A 47 -18.94 -10.44 5.12
N SER A 48 -18.02 -10.63 6.06
CA SER A 48 -17.20 -9.55 6.62
C SER A 48 -15.84 -9.38 5.92
N TRP A 49 -15.59 -10.13 4.85
CA TRP A 49 -14.30 -10.12 4.16
C TRP A 49 -13.99 -8.75 3.54
N ILE A 50 -12.73 -8.33 3.67
CA ILE A 50 -12.22 -7.05 3.13
C ILE A 50 -11.13 -7.35 2.10
N CYS A 51 -11.24 -6.75 0.91
CA CYS A 51 -10.25 -6.96 -0.14
C CYS A 51 -8.89 -6.35 0.23
N PRO A 52 -7.79 -6.82 -0.40
CA PRO A 52 -6.44 -6.34 -0.10
C PRO A 52 -6.27 -4.81 -0.20
N GLU A 53 -6.99 -4.17 -1.13
CA GLU A 53 -6.93 -2.72 -1.35
C GLU A 53 -7.45 -1.90 -0.17
N PHE A 54 -8.50 -2.38 0.52
CA PHE A 54 -9.08 -1.70 1.67
C PHE A 54 -8.50 -2.21 2.99
N ARG A 55 -8.07 -3.48 3.04
CA ARG A 55 -7.40 -4.05 4.20
C ARG A 55 -6.13 -3.28 4.56
N SER A 56 -5.35 -2.85 3.57
CA SER A 56 -4.14 -2.04 3.79
C SER A 56 -4.42 -0.59 4.21
N LYS A 57 -5.62 -0.08 3.92
CA LYS A 57 -6.04 1.29 4.27
C LYS A 57 -6.66 1.37 5.66
N LYS A 58 -7.03 0.25 6.26
CA LYS A 58 -7.54 0.21 7.63
C LYS A 58 -6.40 0.58 8.59
N PRO A 59 -6.54 1.63 9.42
CA PRO A 59 -5.54 1.97 10.42
C PRO A 59 -5.24 0.73 11.26
N HIS A 60 -3.96 0.37 11.39
CA HIS A 60 -3.56 -0.54 12.44
C HIS A 60 -3.92 0.14 13.77
N GLY A 61 -4.60 -0.56 14.69
CA GLY A 61 -5.32 0.00 15.83
C GLY A 61 -4.51 0.94 16.74
N ASP A 62 -5.18 1.51 17.75
CA ASP A 62 -4.65 2.54 18.65
C ASP A 62 -3.22 2.23 19.15
N ASN A 63 -2.26 3.07 18.71
CA ASN A 63 -0.87 3.03 19.16
C ASN A 63 -0.66 3.60 20.58
N SER A 64 -1.75 3.79 21.32
CA SER A 64 -1.77 4.41 22.66
C SER A 64 -0.97 3.64 23.71
N ASN A 65 -0.57 2.39 23.45
CA ASN A 65 0.27 1.56 24.33
C ASN A 65 1.71 1.33 23.82
N THR A 66 2.15 2.09 22.81
CA THR A 66 3.57 2.06 22.44
C THR A 66 4.35 2.98 23.38
N PRO A 67 5.44 2.52 24.02
CA PRO A 67 6.25 3.38 24.88
C PRO A 67 6.79 4.54 24.05
N VAL A 68 6.35 5.75 24.40
CA VAL A 68 6.81 7.00 23.77
C VAL A 68 8.31 7.11 24.01
N ARG A 69 9.12 7.06 22.95
CA ARG A 69 10.55 7.40 23.08
C ARG A 69 10.62 8.86 23.54
N LEU A 70 11.11 9.07 24.77
CA LEU A 70 11.44 10.41 25.27
C LEU A 70 12.35 11.09 24.23
N SER A 71 11.83 12.13 23.60
CA SER A 71 12.63 12.98 22.73
C SER A 71 13.65 13.68 23.60
N THR A 72 14.92 13.32 23.47
CA THR A 72 16.03 14.01 24.14
C THR A 72 15.97 15.48 23.71
N PRO A 73 15.95 16.47 24.63
CA PRO A 73 15.94 17.87 24.25
C PRO A 73 17.25 18.20 23.54
N THR A 74 17.15 18.59 22.28
CA THR A 74 18.25 19.16 21.49
C THR A 74 18.79 20.39 22.20
N SER A 75 19.95 20.26 22.83
CA SER A 75 20.83 21.39 23.08
C SER A 75 22.05 21.24 22.18
N SER A 76 22.24 22.26 21.35
CA SER A 76 23.23 22.44 20.28
C SER A 76 24.65 21.95 20.58
N SER A 77 25.33 21.31 19.61
CA SER A 77 26.68 21.68 19.13
C SER A 77 27.21 20.75 18.01
N HIS A 78 27.84 21.37 17.00
CA HIS A 78 28.50 20.88 15.77
C HIS A 78 29.21 19.51 15.82
N ALA A 79 29.08 18.75 14.72
CA ALA A 79 30.18 18.00 14.12
C ALA A 79 29.86 17.64 12.65
N ASP A 80 30.57 18.29 11.75
CA ASP A 80 30.62 18.06 10.31
C ASP A 80 31.19 16.68 9.96
N TYR A 81 30.44 15.87 9.20
CA TYR A 81 31.00 14.70 8.50
C TYR A 81 30.58 14.73 7.02
N ASN A 82 31.49 15.22 6.19
CA ASN A 82 31.42 15.28 4.73
C ASN A 82 31.73 13.88 4.15
N VAL A 83 30.71 13.09 3.80
CA VAL A 83 30.90 11.83 3.05
C VAL A 83 31.00 12.11 1.56
N THR A 84 32.11 11.67 0.97
CA THR A 84 32.64 12.01 -0.35
C THR A 84 31.75 11.59 -1.54
N SER A 85 31.61 12.53 -2.47
CA SER A 85 30.94 12.41 -3.78
C SER A 85 31.65 11.45 -4.74
N ARG A 86 30.92 10.60 -5.47
CA ARG A 86 31.41 9.87 -6.66
C ARG A 86 30.89 10.52 -7.95
N ARG A 87 31.81 10.80 -8.88
CA ARG A 87 31.60 11.54 -10.14
C ARG A 87 30.95 10.68 -11.24
N GLY A 88 30.15 11.35 -12.08
CA GLY A 88 29.83 10.95 -13.45
C GLY A 88 29.07 12.06 -14.18
N LYS A 89 29.79 12.93 -14.90
CA LYS A 89 29.26 13.99 -15.80
C LYS A 89 29.10 13.43 -17.21
N GLN A 90 28.02 13.76 -17.91
CA GLN A 90 27.92 14.19 -19.33
C GLN A 90 26.45 14.60 -19.57
N GLU A 91 26.03 15.73 -20.15
CA GLU A 91 26.65 16.91 -20.77
C GLU A 91 25.70 18.13 -20.60
N ARG A 92 26.23 19.35 -20.72
CA ARG A 92 25.49 20.63 -20.79
C ARG A 92 25.16 20.93 -22.26
N PRO A 93 24.13 21.73 -22.59
CA PRO A 93 24.39 23.17 -22.77
C PRO A 93 23.16 24.01 -22.36
N ASN A 94 23.15 25.32 -22.24
CA ASN A 94 24.10 26.40 -22.00
C ASN A 94 23.17 27.58 -21.55
N LYS A 95 23.71 28.56 -20.83
CA LYS A 95 22.94 29.59 -20.11
C LYS A 95 22.14 30.55 -21.01
N ARG A 96 21.01 31.00 -20.42
CA ARG A 96 20.15 32.20 -20.62
C ARG A 96 20.96 33.49 -20.95
N PRO A 97 20.34 34.57 -21.49
CA PRO A 97 19.74 35.57 -20.59
C PRO A 97 18.50 36.32 -21.17
N GLN A 98 17.96 37.20 -20.32
CA GLN A 98 16.70 37.96 -20.40
C GLN A 98 16.83 39.27 -21.20
N SER A 99 15.76 39.60 -21.96
CA SER A 99 15.09 40.91 -22.21
C SER A 99 15.70 42.11 -23.00
N LEU A 100 14.88 42.57 -23.98
CA LEU A 100 14.51 43.96 -24.41
C LEU A 100 15.59 44.83 -25.09
N PRO A 101 15.21 45.78 -25.97
CA PRO A 101 14.40 46.98 -25.66
C PRO A 101 12.93 46.92 -26.07
#